data_AF-A0A852LDL1-F1
#
_entry.id   AF-A0A852LDL1-F1
#
_cell.length_a   1.000
_cell.length_b   1.000
_cell.length_c   1.000
_cell.angle_alpha   90.00
_cell.angle_beta   90.00
_cell.angle_gamma   90.00
#
_symmetry.space_group_name_H-M   'P 1'
#
loop_
_entity.id
_entity.type
_entity.pdbx_description
1 polymer ?
#
loop_
_entity_poly.entity_id
_entity_poly.type
_entity_poly.pdbx_seq_one_letter_code
_entity_poly.pdbx_strand_id
1 'polypeptide(L)'
;DALTAFTDAGRKSMTAAVTWQRKEKREKKVLQAGPGDSLQTMELLAVVWAMLNLREPLNIVTDSLYVAGVTERIEEASIKEVQNPRLYELFL
;
A
#
# COMPACT_ATOMS: atom_id res chain seq x y z
N ASP A 1 16.99 -9.98 -9.96
CA ASP A 1 15.90 -10.33 -9.04
C ASP A 1 15.26 -9.12 -8.44
N ALA A 2 13.93 -9.17 -8.32
CA ALA A 2 13.13 -8.18 -7.63
C ALA A 2 12.56 -8.80 -6.35
N LEU A 3 12.46 -8.00 -5.28
CA LEU A 3 11.81 -8.37 -4.05
C LEU A 3 10.29 -8.45 -4.26
N THR A 4 9.63 -9.47 -3.74
CA THR A 4 8.15 -9.54 -3.78
C THR A 4 7.58 -9.21 -2.42
N ALA A 5 6.77 -8.17 -2.35
CA ALA A 5 6.01 -7.76 -1.17
C ALA A 5 4.52 -8.08 -1.35
N PHE A 6 3.93 -8.68 -0.34
CA PHE A 6 2.49 -8.97 -0.25
C PHE A 6 1.85 -7.97 0.71
N THR A 7 0.79 -7.31 0.27
CA THR A 7 0.08 -6.28 1.04
C THR A 7 -1.34 -6.68 1.33
N ASP A 8 -1.83 -6.38 2.54
CA ASP A 8 -3.21 -6.63 2.98
C ASP A 8 -3.60 -5.57 4.03
N ALA A 9 -4.89 -5.36 4.24
CA ALA A 9 -5.42 -4.56 5.33
C ALA A 9 -6.66 -5.18 5.99
N GLY A 10 -6.70 -5.12 7.32
CA GLY A 10 -7.79 -5.65 8.12
C GLY A 10 -8.69 -4.54 8.68
N ARG A 11 -9.96 -4.49 8.26
CA ARG A 11 -10.93 -3.54 8.81
C ARG A 11 -11.19 -3.74 10.31
N LYS A 12 -11.27 -5.00 10.76
CA LYS A 12 -11.53 -5.31 12.18
C LYS A 12 -10.33 -5.00 13.07
N SER A 13 -9.13 -5.27 12.57
CA SER A 13 -7.89 -5.01 13.30
C SER A 13 -7.46 -3.55 13.22
N MET A 14 -8.02 -2.78 12.28
CA MET A 14 -7.59 -1.41 11.97
C MET A 14 -6.09 -1.35 11.66
N THR A 15 -5.59 -2.36 10.92
CA THR A 15 -4.16 -2.49 10.59
C THR A 15 -3.93 -2.82 9.12
N ALA A 16 -2.87 -2.27 8.55
CA ALA A 16 -2.34 -2.65 7.25
C ALA A 16 -1.06 -3.45 7.46
N ALA A 17 -0.78 -4.40 6.56
CA ALA A 17 0.35 -5.28 6.67
C ALA A 17 1.08 -5.39 5.33
N VAL A 18 2.40 -5.46 5.43
CA VAL A 18 3.29 -5.78 4.31
C VAL A 18 4.18 -6.93 4.75
N THR A 19 4.23 -8.00 3.96
CA THR A 19 5.15 -9.11 4.20
C THR A 19 6.00 -9.37 2.98
N TRP A 20 7.28 -9.66 3.19
CA TRP A 20 8.20 -9.96 2.10
C TRP A 20 9.22 -10.99 2.59
N GLN A 21 9.98 -11.56 1.66
CA GLN A 21 11.03 -12.51 1.97
C GLN A 21 12.38 -12.00 1.46
N ARG A 22 13.35 -11.87 2.37
CA ARG A 22 14.75 -11.64 2.01
C ARG A 22 15.53 -12.90 2.29
N LYS A 23 16.09 -13.52 1.24
CA LYS A 23 16.81 -14.80 1.34
C LYS A 23 15.91 -15.84 2.00
N GLU A 24 16.35 -16.47 3.09
CA GLU A 24 15.57 -17.47 3.85
C GLU A 24 14.78 -16.88 5.03
N LYS A 25 14.70 -15.54 5.15
CA LYS A 25 14.00 -14.88 6.26
C LYS A 25 12.75 -14.17 5.77
N ARG A 26 11.62 -14.51 6.40
CA ARG A 26 10.36 -13.78 6.22
C ARG A 26 10.34 -12.56 7.14
N GLU A 27 10.03 -11.42 6.57
CA GLU A 27 9.90 -10.14 7.27
C GLU A 27 8.48 -9.60 7.12
N LYS A 28 8.10 -8.72 8.06
CA LYS A 28 6.79 -8.08 8.05
C LYS A 28 6.84 -6.67 8.63
N LYS A 29 5.97 -5.82 8.12
CA LYS A 29 5.59 -4.55 8.69
C LYS A 29 4.09 -4.55 8.96
N VAL A 30 3.71 -4.07 10.14
CA VAL A 30 2.31 -3.75 10.47
C VAL A 30 2.23 -2.24 10.68
N LEU A 31 1.22 -1.64 10.08
CA LEU A 31 0.90 -0.22 10.12
C LEU A 31 -0.46 -0.05 10.79
N GLN A 32 -0.57 0.93 11.67
CA GLN A 32 -1.82 1.24 12.37
C GLN A 32 -2.60 2.27 11.57
N ALA A 33 -3.94 2.14 11.57
CA ALA A 33 -4.82 3.14 11.01
C ALA A 33 -4.68 4.48 11.75
N GLY A 34 -4.70 5.59 10.99
CA GLY A 34 -4.90 6.93 11.52
C GLY A 34 -6.39 7.29 11.65
N PRO A 35 -6.70 8.42 12.32
CA PRO A 35 -8.05 8.97 12.31
C PRO A 35 -8.55 9.19 10.88
N GLY A 36 -9.75 8.68 10.57
CA GLY A 36 -10.37 8.83 9.25
C GLY A 36 -9.89 7.84 8.17
N ASP A 37 -8.95 6.94 8.49
CA ASP A 37 -8.58 5.88 7.56
C ASP A 37 -9.74 4.89 7.31
N SER A 38 -9.98 4.59 6.05
CA SER A 38 -10.91 3.56 5.58
C SER A 38 -10.13 2.31 5.19
N LEU A 39 -10.83 1.19 4.97
CA LEU A 39 -10.16 -0.02 4.47
C LEU A 39 -9.36 0.25 3.19
N GLN A 40 -9.91 1.04 2.28
CA GLN A 40 -9.27 1.40 1.01
C GLN A 40 -8.01 2.25 1.20
N THR A 41 -8.04 3.25 2.11
CA THR A 41 -6.83 4.04 2.38
C THR A 41 -5.77 3.22 3.10
N MET A 42 -6.17 2.23 3.88
CA MET A 42 -5.25 1.30 4.54
C MET A 42 -4.59 0.31 3.58
N GLU A 43 -5.35 -0.25 2.64
CA GLU A 43 -4.80 -1.10 1.56
C GLU A 43 -3.77 -0.32 0.74
N LEU A 44 -4.09 0.94 0.39
CA LEU A 44 -3.17 1.82 -0.31
C LEU A 44 -1.94 2.18 0.53
N LEU A 45 -2.12 2.46 1.83
CA LEU A 45 -1.03 2.76 2.75
C LEU A 45 0.00 1.62 2.82
N ALA A 46 -0.45 0.36 2.76
CA ALA A 46 0.46 -0.79 2.69
C ALA A 46 1.35 -0.76 1.45
N VAL A 47 0.77 -0.45 0.29
CA VAL A 47 1.50 -0.34 -0.98
C VAL A 47 2.48 0.83 -0.97
N VAL A 48 2.02 2.02 -0.59
CA VAL A 48 2.87 3.23 -0.50
C VAL A 48 4.03 2.99 0.46
N TRP A 49 3.77 2.38 1.62
CA TRP A 49 4.83 2.03 2.55
C TRP A 49 5.85 1.08 1.92
N ALA A 50 5.40 0.03 1.22
CA ALA A 50 6.29 -0.91 0.55
C ALA A 50 7.18 -0.20 -0.50
N MET A 51 6.59 0.65 -1.35
CA MET A 51 7.30 1.41 -2.38
C MET A 51 8.35 2.36 -1.80
N LEU A 52 8.03 3.05 -0.70
CA LEU A 52 8.95 4.03 -0.09
C LEU A 52 10.09 3.38 0.71
N ASN A 53 9.86 2.18 1.29
CA ASN A 53 10.80 1.56 2.23
C ASN A 53 11.59 0.39 1.64
N LEU A 54 11.06 -0.30 0.63
CA LEU A 54 11.75 -1.42 -0.03
C LEU A 54 12.45 -0.88 -1.30
N ARG A 55 13.74 -0.56 -1.17
CA ARG A 55 14.51 0.15 -2.22
C ARG A 55 15.05 -0.73 -3.35
N GLU A 56 14.88 -2.04 -3.28
CA GLU A 56 15.24 -2.95 -4.38
C GLU A 56 14.22 -2.85 -5.52
N PRO A 57 14.54 -3.38 -6.72
CA PRO A 57 13.49 -3.67 -7.69
C PRO A 57 12.36 -4.46 -6.99
N LEU A 58 11.13 -3.98 -7.09
CA LEU A 58 10.02 -4.40 -6.23
C LEU A 58 8.83 -4.86 -7.06
N ASN A 59 8.31 -6.04 -6.75
CA ASN A 59 6.99 -6.51 -7.15
C ASN A 59 6.04 -6.39 -5.96
N ILE A 60 4.86 -5.82 -6.16
CA ILE A 60 3.82 -5.72 -5.14
C ILE A 60 2.66 -6.62 -5.54
N VAL A 61 2.25 -7.49 -4.62
CA VAL A 61 1.08 -8.36 -4.76
C VAL A 61 0.03 -7.87 -3.77
N THR A 62 -1.12 -7.45 -4.30
CA THR A 62 -2.27 -6.97 -3.52
C THR A 62 -3.52 -7.74 -3.94
N ASP A 63 -4.39 -8.04 -2.99
CA ASP A 63 -5.73 -8.59 -3.21
C ASP A 63 -6.81 -7.49 -3.26
N SER A 64 -6.41 -6.23 -3.08
CA SER A 64 -7.30 -5.07 -3.20
C SER A 64 -7.51 -4.68 -4.66
N LEU A 65 -8.74 -4.93 -5.15
CA LEU A 65 -9.19 -4.42 -6.45
C LEU A 65 -9.15 -2.89 -6.51
N TYR A 66 -9.38 -2.23 -5.36
CA TYR A 66 -9.31 -0.78 -5.28
C TYR A 66 -7.89 -0.29 -5.60
N VAL A 67 -6.88 -0.84 -4.91
CA VAL A 67 -5.47 -0.48 -5.12
C VAL A 67 -5.04 -0.81 -6.54
N ALA A 68 -5.34 -2.01 -7.04
CA ALA A 68 -4.99 -2.41 -8.40
C ALA A 68 -5.55 -1.42 -9.45
N GLY A 69 -6.84 -1.06 -9.33
CA GLY A 69 -7.46 -0.11 -10.25
C GLY A 69 -6.97 1.32 -10.10
N VAL A 70 -6.61 1.77 -8.88
CA VAL A 70 -6.06 3.12 -8.71
C VAL A 70 -4.66 3.22 -9.31
N THR A 71 -3.81 2.21 -9.10
CA THR A 71 -2.46 2.16 -9.68
C THR A 71 -2.50 2.18 -11.20
N GLU A 72 -3.39 1.39 -11.82
CA GLU A 72 -3.59 1.39 -13.29
C GLU A 72 -3.96 2.78 -13.81
N ARG A 73 -4.88 3.48 -13.14
CA ARG A 73 -5.30 4.83 -13.56
C ARG A 73 -4.26 5.91 -13.30
N ILE A 74 -3.43 5.75 -12.26
CA ILE A 74 -2.42 6.74 -11.88
C ILE A 74 -1.28 6.82 -12.89
N GLU A 75 -0.95 5.73 -13.57
CA GLU A 75 0.06 5.75 -14.64
C GLU A 75 -0.25 6.82 -15.70
N GLU A 76 -1.54 7.04 -15.97
CA GLU A 76 -2.02 7.96 -17.00
C GLU A 76 -2.54 9.31 -16.45
N ALA A 77 -2.63 9.47 -15.12
CA ALA A 77 -3.35 10.58 -14.50
C ALA A 77 -2.43 11.66 -13.89
N SER A 78 -2.77 12.93 -14.15
CA SER A 78 -2.29 14.06 -13.33
C SER A 78 -3.08 14.08 -12.01
N ILE A 79 -2.39 14.05 -10.86
CA ILE A 79 -3.05 14.13 -9.55
C ILE A 79 -3.76 15.48 -9.43
N LYS A 80 -5.10 15.45 -9.46
CA LYS A 80 -5.95 16.60 -9.10
C LYS A 80 -6.28 16.51 -7.62
N GLU A 81 -6.51 17.66 -7.00
CA GLU A 81 -6.91 17.73 -5.59
C GLU A 81 -8.16 16.85 -5.36
N VAL A 82 -8.05 15.82 -4.52
CA VAL A 82 -9.14 14.87 -4.25
C VAL A 82 -9.92 15.25 -3.00
N GLN A 83 -11.23 14.99 -3.00
CA GLN A 83 -12.12 15.33 -1.87
C GLN A 83 -11.78 14.61 -0.56
N ASN A 84 -10.99 13.54 -0.61
CA ASN A 84 -10.50 12.82 0.56
C ASN A 84 -9.06 13.27 0.86
N PRO A 85 -8.83 14.13 1.87
CA PRO A 85 -7.49 14.65 2.19
C PRO A 85 -6.50 13.53 2.53
N ARG A 86 -6.97 12.48 3.21
CA ARG A 86 -6.13 11.34 3.56
C ARG A 86 -5.67 10.56 2.33
N LEU A 87 -6.55 10.41 1.33
CA LEU A 87 -6.19 9.78 0.07
C LEU A 87 -5.17 10.62 -0.69
N TYR A 88 -5.34 11.94 -0.70
CA TYR A 88 -4.40 12.87 -1.32
C TYR A 88 -2.99 12.75 -0.71
N GLU A 89 -2.88 12.73 0.62
CA GLU A 89 -1.61 12.56 1.34
C GLU A 89 -0.85 11.29 0.95
N LEU A 90 -1.54 10.20 0.60
CA LEU A 90 -0.90 8.95 0.21
C LEU A 90 -0.32 8.98 -1.21
N PHE A 91 -0.73 9.94 -2.04
CA PHE A 91 -0.25 10.12 -3.41
C PHE A 91 0.75 11.26 -3.60
N LEU A 92 1.02 12.06 -2.55
CA LEU A 92 2.11 13.04 -2.51
C LEU A 92 3.47 12.37 -2.28
#